data_AF-A0A3T0KSF6-F1
#
_entry.id   AF-A0A3T0KSF6-F1
#
_cell.length_a   1.000
_cell.length_b   1.000
_cell.length_c   1.000
_cell.angle_alpha   90.00
_cell.angle_beta   90.00
_cell.angle_gamma   90.00
#
_symmetry.space_group_name_H-M   'P 1'
#
loop_
_entity.id
_entity.type
_entity.pdbx_description
1 polymer ?
#
loop_
_entity_poly.entity_id
_entity_poly.type
_entity_poly.pdbx_seq_one_letter_code
_entity_poly.pdbx_strand_id
1 'polypeptide(L)' 'MTSIEISELEDRIKQLKKELVHIAETTDLNSSETIYYSQELDQLITIYQKLSYTNMLLNGNKIT' A
#
# COMPACT_ATOMS: atom_id res chain seq x y z
N MET A 1 -3.72 -5.72 -14.81
CA MET A 1 -2.50 -5.52 -14.01
C MET A 1 -1.70 -6.82 -14.04
N THR A 2 -0.43 -6.74 -14.40
CA THR A 2 0.50 -7.88 -14.48
C THR A 2 1.08 -8.19 -13.10
N SER A 3 1.66 -9.37 -12.92
CA SER A 3 2.34 -9.75 -11.68
C SER A 3 3.50 -8.81 -11.30
N ILE A 4 4.08 -8.12 -12.28
CA ILE A 4 5.18 -7.17 -12.10
C ILE A 4 4.67 -5.89 -11.43
N GLU A 5 3.55 -5.34 -11.91
CA GLU A 5 2.94 -4.12 -11.34
C GLU A 5 2.49 -4.30 -9.88
N ILE A 6 2.09 -5.52 -9.49
CA ILE A 6 1.73 -5.84 -8.09
C ILE A 6 2.97 -5.90 -7.21
N SER A 7 4.06 -6.52 -7.68
CA SER A 7 5.33 -6.59 -6.95
C SER A 7 5.93 -5.20 -6.71
N GLU A 8 5.90 -4.32 -7.72
CA GLU A 8 6.36 -2.94 -7.60
C GLU A 8 5.53 -2.15 -6.59
N LEU A 9 4.21 -2.39 -6.56
CA LEU A 9 3.31 -1.77 -5.57
C LEU A 9 3.63 -2.24 -4.14
N GLU A 10 3.91 -3.53 -3.93
CA GLU A 10 4.32 -4.07 -2.63
C GLU A 10 5.64 -3.47 -2.14
N ASP A 11 6.63 -3.35 -3.04
CA ASP A 11 7.92 -2.77 -2.70
C ASP A 11 7.79 -1.28 -2.38
N ARG A 12 6.93 -0.55 -3.11
CA ARG A 12 6.62 0.85 -2.80
C ARG A 12 5.94 1.01 -1.44
N ILE A 13 4.99 0.13 -1.09
CA ILE A 13 4.34 0.12 0.22
C ILE A 13 5.36 -0.16 1.34
N LYS A 14 6.25 -1.14 1.16
CA LYS A 14 7.31 -1.44 2.13
C LYS A 14 8.25 -0.26 2.34
N GLN A 15 8.63 0.42 1.26
CA GLN A 15 9.50 1.59 1.33
C GLN A 15 8.82 2.74 2.07
N LEU A 16 7.59 3.10 1.68
CA LEU A 16 6.84 4.17 2.33
C LEU A 16 6.60 3.90 3.81
N LYS A 17 6.37 2.63 4.20
CA LYS A 17 6.23 2.27 5.61
C LYS A 17 7.51 2.55 6.41
N LYS A 18 8.69 2.29 5.84
CA LYS A 18 9.98 2.61 6.49
C LYS A 18 10.20 4.11 6.60
N GLU A 19 9.90 4.85 5.52
CA GLU A 19 10.03 6.31 5.51
C GLU A 19 9.07 6.95 6.53
N LEU A 20 7.83 6.47 6.63
CA LEU A 20 6.86 6.97 7.60
C LEU A 20 7.26 6.71 9.04
N VAL A 21 7.81 5.53 9.35
CA VAL A 21 8.36 5.23 10.68
C VAL A 21 9.51 6.19 11.00
N HIS A 22 10.42 6.41 10.04
CA HIS A 22 11.55 7.32 10.23
C HIS A 22 11.12 8.79 10.43
N ILE A 23 10.12 9.24 9.67
CA ILE A 23 9.56 10.60 9.79
C ILE A 23 8.82 10.75 11.12
N ALA A 24 8.08 9.73 11.57
CA ALA A 24 7.41 9.73 12.87
C ALA A 24 8.38 9.67 14.06
N GLU A 25 9.58 9.13 13.87
CA GLU A 25 10.65 9.13 14.88
C GLU A 25 11.41 10.46 14.93
N THR A 26 11.52 11.17 13.80
CA THR A 26 12.30 12.41 13.67
C THR A 26 11.45 13.67 13.77
N THR A 27 10.15 13.56 13.52
CA THR A 27 9.15 14.63 13.65
C THR A 27 8.09 14.25 14.68
N ASP A 28 7.28 15.22 15.12
CA ASP A 28 6.14 14.91 15.96
C ASP A 28 5.05 14.19 15.13
N LEU A 29 4.32 13.26 15.75
CA LEU A 29 3.30 12.44 15.08
C LEU A 29 2.16 13.28 14.46
N ASN A 30 1.99 14.50 14.95
CA ASN A 30 1.00 15.47 14.46
C ASN A 30 1.57 16.44 13.40
N SER A 31 2.80 16.24 12.93
CA SER A 31 3.31 17.04 11.83
C SER A 31 2.46 16.82 10.58
N SER A 32 2.27 17.88 9.80
CA SER A 32 1.57 17.80 8.52
C SER A 32 2.22 16.79 7.56
N GLU A 33 3.53 16.57 7.69
CA GLU A 33 4.26 15.53 6.96
C GLU A 33 3.82 14.13 7.39
N THR A 34 3.79 13.82 8.68
CA THR A 34 3.37 12.49 9.17
C THR A 34 1.94 12.16 8.73
N ILE A 35 1.03 13.14 8.77
CA ILE A 35 -0.35 12.97 8.29
C ILE A 35 -0.39 12.72 6.77
N TYR A 36 0.36 13.51 5.98
CA TYR A 36 0.44 13.35 4.53
C TYR A 36 0.91 11.95 4.14
N TYR A 37 2.05 11.51 4.69
CA TYR A 37 2.60 10.19 4.39
C TYR A 37 1.70 9.06 4.88
N SER A 38 0.97 9.24 5.99
CA SER A 38 -0.01 8.26 6.47
C SER A 38 -1.17 8.09 5.49
N GLN A 39 -1.67 9.19 4.93
CA GLN A 39 -2.76 9.16 3.95
C GLN A 39 -2.32 8.53 2.63
N GLU A 40 -1.11 8.83 2.14
CA GLU A 40 -0.57 8.18 0.94
C GLU A 40 -0.41 6.67 1.15
N LEU A 41 0.10 6.25 2.32
CA LEU A 41 0.26 4.84 2.63
C LEU A 41 -1.08 4.11 2.66
N ASP A 42 -2.11 4.69 3.28
CA ASP A 42 -3.46 4.12 3.33
C ASP A 42 -4.08 3.99 1.93
N GLN A 43 -3.85 4.95 1.04
CA GLN A 43 -4.31 4.87 -0.35
C GLN A 43 -3.66 3.71 -1.10
N LEU A 44 -2.33 3.57 -0.98
CA LEU A 44 -1.59 2.49 -1.63
C LEU A 44 -2.00 1.11 -1.09
N ILE A 45 -2.20 0.98 0.22
CA ILE A 45 -2.71 -0.25 0.84
C ILE A 45 -4.12 -0.56 0.33
N THR A 46 -4.99 0.44 0.25
CA THR A 46 -6.36 0.26 -0.26
C THR A 46 -6.36 -0.20 -1.71
N ILE A 47 -5.50 0.37 -2.55
CA ILE A 47 -5.33 -0.05 -3.95
C ILE A 47 -4.85 -1.50 -4.00
N TYR A 48 -3.80 -1.84 -3.24
CA TYR A 48 -3.28 -3.21 -3.17
C TYR A 48 -4.33 -4.22 -2.70
N GLN A 49 -5.09 -3.91 -1.65
CA GLN A 49 -6.15 -4.77 -1.14
C GLN A 49 -7.27 -4.98 -2.16
N LYS A 50 -7.71 -3.91 -2.85
CA LYS A 50 -8.72 -4.01 -3.92
C LYS A 50 -8.24 -4.89 -5.07
N LEU A 51 -6.96 -4.77 -5.44
CA LEU A 51 -6.34 -5.60 -6.48
C LEU A 51 -6.23 -7.06 -6.06
N SER A 52 -5.80 -7.33 -4.83
CA SER A 52 -5.74 -8.68 -4.27
C SER A 52 -7.13 -9.33 -4.23
N TYR A 53 -8.15 -8.59 -3.79
CA TYR A 53 -9.53 -9.07 -3.75
C TYR A 53 -10.09 -9.34 -5.16
N THR A 54 -9.78 -8.46 -6.12
CA THR A 54 -10.18 -8.63 -7.52
C THR A 54 -9.52 -9.86 -8.15
N ASN A 55 -8.23 -10.09 -7.88
CA ASN A 55 -7.53 -11.31 -8.32
C ASN A 55 -8.13 -12.57 -7.67
N MET A 56 -8.58 -12.50 -6.42
CA MET A 56 -9.25 -13.63 -5.74
C MET A 56 -10.62 -13.94 -6.39
N LEU A 57 -11.41 -12.92 -6.73
CA LEU A 57 -12.70 -13.08 -7.41
C LEU A 57 -12.55 -13.57 -8.86
N LEU A 58 -11.55 -13.11 -9.60
CA LEU A 58 -11.28 -13.56 -10.97
C LEU A 58 -10.76 -15.00 -11.03
N ASN A 59 -9.96 -15.43 -10.05
CA ASN A 59 -9.49 -16.83 -9.96
C ASN A 59 -10.54 -17.78 -9.36
N GLY A 60 -11.53 -17.27 -8.62
CA GLY A 60 -12.64 -18.05 -8.05
C GLY A 60 -13.71 -18.49 -9.07
N ASN A 61 -13.81 -17.82 -10.23
CA ASN A 61 -14.79 -18.14 -11.28
C ASN A 61 -14.27 -19.15 -12.33
N LYS A 62 -13.28 -19.98 -11.98
CA LYS A 62 -12.77 -21.07 -12.83
C LYS A 62 -13.04 -22.47 -12.27
N ILE A 63 -14.04 -22.61 -11.39
CA ILE A 63 -14.56 -23.90 -10.93
C ILE A 63 -16.10 -23.87 -10.96
N THR A 64 -16.66 -24.00 -12.17
CA THR A 64 -17.95 -24.64 -12.45
C THR A 64 -17.91 -25.14 -13.88
#